data_AF-A0AA40G8J1-F1
#
_entry.id   AF-A0AA40G8J1-F1
#
_cell.length_a   1.000
_cell.length_b   1.000
_cell.length_c   1.000
_cell.angle_alpha   90.00
_cell.angle_beta   90.00
_cell.angle_gamma   90.00
#
_symmetry.space_group_name_H-M   'P 1'
#
loop_
_entity.id
_entity.type
_entity.pdbx_description
1 polymer ?
#
loop_
_entity_poly.entity_id
_entity_poly.type
_entity_poly.pdbx_seq_one_letter_code
_entity_poly.pdbx_strand_id
1 'polypeptide(L)'
;MVKITNEEIDLANEEYAGLVDIVMCSLPESLLQPLLQRLHLEKVQKQTGEMTAKQFLLNSDPALRSVVAKEALQWRKGNITQEDLIWRHRGKIHLLNLINLTVDAIQKLQLLESIWPSILYEIIHTTLFDFSEMDAYMKRCSKTLETDK
;
A
#
# COMPACT_ATOMS: atom_id res chain seq x y z
N MET A 1 19.74 -19.42 26.36
CA MET A 1 19.49 -18.06 25.84
C MET A 1 20.02 -18.06 24.41
N VAL A 2 19.14 -18.03 23.41
CA VAL A 2 19.56 -18.06 21.99
C VAL A 2 20.27 -16.73 21.69
N LYS A 3 21.46 -16.80 21.10
CA LYS A 3 22.28 -15.62 20.80
C LYS A 3 21.87 -15.13 19.41
N ILE A 4 21.16 -14.01 19.38
CA ILE A 4 20.73 -13.38 18.12
C ILE A 4 21.99 -12.86 17.40
N THR A 5 22.17 -13.29 16.16
CA THR A 5 23.28 -12.89 15.28
C THR A 5 22.94 -11.61 14.52
N ASN A 6 23.96 -10.88 14.06
CA ASN A 6 23.74 -9.66 13.28
C ASN A 6 23.02 -9.95 11.95
N GLU A 7 23.29 -11.11 11.34
CA GLU A 7 22.63 -11.57 10.11
C GLU A 7 21.13 -11.75 10.30
N GLU A 8 20.71 -12.34 11.43
CA GLU A 8 19.28 -12.46 11.79
C GLU A 8 18.62 -11.09 12.02
N ILE A 9 19.37 -10.11 12.54
CA ILE A 9 18.87 -8.74 12.72
C ILE A 9 18.68 -8.05 11.37
N ASP A 10 19.62 -8.23 10.45
CA ASP A 10 19.57 -7.61 9.13
C ASP A 10 18.43 -8.19 8.28
N LEU A 11 18.25 -9.52 8.29
CA LEU A 11 17.11 -10.18 7.64
C LEU A 11 15.77 -9.69 8.20
N ALA A 12 15.65 -9.58 9.52
CA ALA A 12 14.44 -9.06 10.15
C ALA A 12 14.19 -7.58 9.81
N ASN A 13 15.24 -6.76 9.73
CA ASN A 13 15.11 -5.36 9.35
C ASN A 13 14.63 -5.21 7.89
N GLU A 14 15.08 -6.09 6.99
CA GLU A 14 14.63 -6.12 5.60
C GLU A 14 13.17 -6.58 5.49
N GLU A 15 12.80 -7.68 6.16
CA GLU A 15 11.43 -8.20 6.19
C GLU A 15 10.42 -7.16 6.72
N TYR A 16 10.79 -6.44 7.79
CA TYR A 16 9.92 -5.46 8.42
C TYR A 16 10.12 -4.02 7.95
N ALA A 17 10.91 -3.78 6.90
CA ALA A 17 11.12 -2.43 6.36
C ALA A 17 9.79 -1.76 5.96
N GLY A 18 8.86 -2.51 5.36
CA GLY A 18 7.54 -1.98 5.00
C GLY A 18 6.69 -1.54 6.19
N LEU A 19 6.89 -2.12 7.37
CA LEU A 19 6.18 -1.72 8.58
C LEU A 19 6.64 -0.34 9.07
N VAL A 20 7.93 -0.03 8.91
CA VAL A 20 8.47 1.31 9.21
C VAL A 20 7.77 2.35 8.36
N ASP A 21 7.64 2.12 7.05
CA ASP A 21 6.98 3.06 6.14
C ASP A 21 5.51 3.26 6.48
N ILE A 22 4.78 2.18 6.79
CA ILE A 22 3.39 2.24 7.23
C ILE A 22 3.25 3.10 8.49
N VAL A 23 4.11 2.91 9.48
CA VAL A 23 4.11 3.69 10.73
C VAL A 23 4.38 5.16 10.42
N MET A 24 5.38 5.47 9.59
CA MET A 24 5.73 6.84 9.23
C MET A 24 4.61 7.56 8.47
N CYS A 25 3.88 6.85 7.61
CA CYS A 25 2.72 7.40 6.91
C CYS A 25 1.53 7.61 7.87
N SER A 26 1.31 6.67 8.79
CA SER A 26 0.10 6.58 9.61
C SER A 26 0.18 7.34 10.94
N LEU A 27 1.38 7.65 11.44
CA LEU A 27 1.53 8.35 12.71
C LEU A 27 1.12 9.82 12.58
N PRO A 28 0.18 10.32 13.42
CA PRO A 28 -0.24 11.70 13.39
C PRO A 28 0.79 12.63 14.05
N GLU A 29 0.81 13.88 13.62
CA GLU A 29 1.75 14.91 14.09
C GLU A 29 1.70 15.11 15.62
N SER A 30 0.50 15.02 16.20
CA SER A 30 0.26 15.15 17.64
C SER A 30 0.95 14.07 18.49
N LEU A 31 1.23 12.92 17.89
CA LEU A 31 1.92 11.79 18.51
C LEU A 31 3.43 11.81 18.21
N LEU A 32 3.85 12.46 17.13
CA LEU A 32 5.25 12.56 16.74
C LEU A 32 6.05 13.49 17.67
N GLN A 33 5.52 14.66 18.03
CA GLN A 33 6.27 15.61 18.86
C GLN A 33 6.67 15.05 20.23
N PRO A 34 5.77 14.40 21.02
CA PRO A 34 6.14 13.78 22.28
C PRO A 34 7.14 12.63 22.12
N LEU A 35 7.06 11.90 21.00
CA LEU A 35 8.00 10.82 20.69
C LEU A 35 9.40 11.37 20.42
N LEU A 36 9.53 12.44 19.62
CA LEU A 36 10.81 13.11 19.37
C LEU A 36 11.41 13.71 20.65
N GLN A 37 10.58 14.25 21.54
CA GLN A 37 11.03 14.75 22.84
C GLN A 37 11.62 13.63 23.69
N ARG A 38 10.95 12.48 23.77
CA ARG A 38 11.44 11.29 24.49
C ARG A 38 12.75 10.76 23.92
N LEU A 39 12.93 10.84 22.60
CA LEU A 39 14.16 10.43 21.92
C LEU A 39 15.25 11.52 21.92
N HIS A 40 15.00 12.65 22.58
CA HIS A 40 15.89 13.82 22.61
C HIS A 40 16.21 14.41 21.22
N LEU A 41 15.37 14.15 20.23
CA LEU A 41 15.51 14.62 18.85
C LEU A 41 14.93 16.03 18.64
N GLU A 42 14.12 16.54 19.58
CA GLU A 42 13.49 17.87 19.46
C GLU A 42 14.52 19.00 19.26
N LYS A 43 15.70 18.91 19.90
CA LYS A 43 16.77 19.90 19.73
C LYS A 43 17.38 19.84 18.34
N VAL A 44 17.54 18.64 17.79
CA VAL A 44 18.08 18.39 16.44
C VAL A 44 17.09 18.88 15.39
N GLN A 45 15.81 18.61 15.59
CA GLN A 45 14.73 19.14 14.75
C GLN A 45 14.78 20.67 14.66
N LYS A 46 14.81 21.36 15.82
CA LYS A 46 14.81 22.83 15.89
C LYS A 46 16.05 23.48 15.27
N GLN A 47 17.19 22.79 15.27
CA GLN A 47 18.42 23.26 14.61
C GLN A 47 18.34 23.20 13.08
N THR A 48 17.46 22.34 12.55
CA THR A 48 17.30 22.11 11.11
C THR A 48 16.28 23.07 10.47
N GLY A 49 15.71 24.00 11.25
CA GLY A 49 14.74 25.03 10.82
C GLY A 49 13.34 24.85 11.40
N GLU A 50 12.41 25.74 11.05
CA GLU A 50 10.98 25.58 11.37
C GLU A 50 10.34 24.55 10.42
N MET A 51 10.44 23.26 10.77
CA MET A 51 9.74 22.20 10.07
C MET A 51 8.96 21.30 11.04
N THR A 52 7.90 20.67 10.55
CA THR A 52 7.09 19.74 11.34
C THR A 52 7.91 18.48 11.69
N ALA A 53 7.53 17.76 12.75
CA ALA A 53 8.19 16.52 13.16
C ALA A 53 8.16 15.49 12.02
N LYS A 54 7.05 15.42 11.28
CA LYS A 54 6.93 14.53 10.13
C LYS A 54 7.86 14.92 8.99
N GLN A 55 7.97 16.21 8.67
CA GLN A 55 8.91 16.69 7.64
C GLN A 55 10.36 16.42 8.03
N PHE A 56 10.73 16.67 9.30
CA PHE A 56 12.05 16.36 9.83
C PHE A 56 12.41 14.89 9.65
N LEU A 57 11.51 13.99 10.02
CA LEU A 57 11.78 12.57 9.90
C LEU A 57 11.86 12.12 8.44
N LEU A 58 11.00 12.60 7.55
CA LEU A 58 11.06 12.25 6.13
C LEU A 58 12.37 12.68 5.46
N ASN A 59 12.95 13.79 5.92
CA ASN A 59 14.25 14.29 5.45
C ASN A 59 15.45 13.67 6.17
N SER A 60 15.21 12.86 7.21
CA SER A 60 16.25 12.21 8.00
C SER A 60 16.76 10.92 7.36
N ASP A 61 17.91 10.46 7.84
CA ASP A 61 18.47 9.19 7.37
C ASP A 61 17.49 8.01 7.61
N PRO A 62 17.55 6.94 6.78
CA PRO A 62 16.67 5.77 6.91
C PRO A 62 16.79 5.02 8.25
N ALA A 63 17.98 4.94 8.85
CA ALA A 63 18.21 4.33 10.14
C ALA A 63 17.54 5.11 11.27
N LEU A 64 17.62 6.44 11.28
CA LEU A 64 16.92 7.28 12.26
C LEU A 64 15.40 7.09 12.14
N ARG A 65 14.86 7.10 10.91
CA ARG A 65 13.44 6.81 10.67
C ARG A 65 13.03 5.44 11.20
N SER A 66 13.85 4.41 10.95
CA SER A 66 13.61 3.04 11.45
C SER A 66 13.55 2.98 12.97
N VAL A 67 14.48 3.64 13.66
CA VAL A 67 14.49 3.71 15.14
C VAL A 67 13.24 4.40 15.67
N VAL A 68 12.88 5.54 15.09
CA VAL A 68 11.70 6.31 15.52
C VAL A 68 10.41 5.52 15.27
N ALA A 69 10.28 4.84 14.13
CA ALA A 69 9.12 3.99 13.84
C ALA A 69 9.02 2.80 14.81
N LYS A 70 10.15 2.16 15.14
CA LYS A 70 10.20 1.09 16.15
C LYS A 70 9.77 1.58 17.53
N GLU A 71 10.24 2.75 17.95
CA GLU A 71 9.84 3.38 19.21
C GLU A 71 8.36 3.78 19.21
N ALA A 72 7.83 4.25 18.08
CA ALA A 72 6.41 4.55 17.93
C ALA A 72 5.54 3.30 18.15
N LEU A 73 5.95 2.15 17.61
CA LEU A 73 5.25 0.87 17.81
C LEU A 73 5.30 0.41 19.27
N GLN A 74 6.41 0.67 19.95
CA GLN A 74 6.58 0.34 21.36
C GLN A 74 5.90 1.36 22.29
N TRP A 75 5.47 2.50 21.77
CA TRP A 75 4.98 3.58 22.61
C TRP A 75 3.67 3.21 23.30
N ARG A 76 3.74 3.16 24.63
CA ARG A 76 2.58 2.97 25.51
C ARG A 76 2.33 4.26 26.27
N LYS A 77 1.10 4.77 26.15
CA LYS A 77 0.60 5.80 27.05
C LYS A 77 0.52 5.18 28.45
N GLY A 78 1.08 5.83 29.47
CA GLY A 78 1.23 5.24 30.82
C GLY A 78 -0.11 4.77 31.41
N ASN A 79 -1.16 5.56 31.24
CA ASN A 79 -2.53 5.16 31.57
C ASN A 79 -3.29 4.84 30.29
N ILE A 80 -3.57 3.56 30.08
CA ILE A 80 -4.44 3.08 29.00
C ILE A 80 -5.84 2.94 29.58
N THR A 81 -6.79 3.70 29.05
CA THR A 81 -8.20 3.58 29.45
C THR A 81 -8.86 2.36 28.80
N GLN A 82 -10.00 1.92 29.33
CA GLN A 82 -10.78 0.85 28.69
C GLN A 82 -11.25 1.26 27.29
N GLU A 83 -11.57 2.54 27.08
CA GLU A 83 -11.92 3.07 25.76
C GLU A 83 -10.74 2.99 24.78
N ASP A 84 -9.52 3.30 25.22
CA ASP A 84 -8.31 3.15 24.39
C ASP A 84 -8.11 1.69 23.94
N LEU A 85 -8.41 0.72 24.81
CA LEU A 85 -8.32 -0.71 24.46
C LEU A 85 -9.37 -1.12 23.41
N ILE A 86 -10.60 -0.64 23.56
CA ILE A 86 -11.69 -0.90 22.60
C ILE A 86 -11.33 -0.30 21.23
N TRP A 87 -10.86 0.95 21.19
CA TRP A 87 -10.44 1.61 19.96
C TRP A 87 -9.25 0.90 19.30
N ARG A 88 -8.26 0.47 20.09
CA ARG A 88 -7.13 -0.33 19.58
C ARG A 88 -7.60 -1.65 18.98
N HIS A 89 -8.52 -2.35 19.63
CA HIS A 89 -9.06 -3.60 19.12
C HIS A 89 -9.82 -3.41 17.80
N ARG A 90 -10.71 -2.41 17.74
CA ARG A 90 -11.42 -2.04 16.50
C ARG A 90 -10.47 -1.65 15.39
N GLY A 91 -9.46 -0.82 15.70
CA GLY A 91 -8.43 -0.39 14.76
C GLY A 91 -7.64 -1.57 14.20
N LYS A 92 -7.26 -2.53 15.06
CA LYS A 92 -6.57 -3.77 14.63
C LYS A 92 -7.41 -4.57 13.63
N ILE A 93 -8.70 -4.77 13.92
CA ILE A 93 -9.61 -5.50 13.03
C ILE A 93 -9.75 -4.76 11.70
N HIS A 94 -9.95 -3.44 11.74
CA HIS A 94 -10.09 -2.63 10.54
C HIS A 94 -8.84 -2.65 9.66
N LEU A 95 -7.66 -2.50 10.26
CA LEU A 95 -6.37 -2.56 9.55
C LEU A 95 -6.15 -3.94 8.92
N LEU A 96 -6.44 -5.02 9.65
CA LEU A 96 -6.34 -6.37 9.11
C LEU A 96 -7.25 -6.56 7.89
N ASN A 97 -8.48 -6.07 7.96
CA ASN A 97 -9.41 -6.12 6.82
C ASN A 97 -8.87 -5.35 5.62
N LEU A 98 -8.33 -4.14 5.82
CA LEU A 98 -7.73 -3.35 4.76
C LEU A 98 -6.54 -4.08 4.11
N ILE A 99 -5.65 -4.65 4.92
CA ILE A 99 -4.50 -5.43 4.42
C ILE A 99 -5.00 -6.61 3.57
N ASN A 100 -5.99 -7.37 4.04
CA ASN A 100 -6.55 -8.49 3.29
C ASN A 100 -7.15 -8.04 1.95
N LEU A 101 -7.89 -6.93 1.93
CA LEU A 101 -8.46 -6.36 0.70
C LEU A 101 -7.36 -5.89 -0.27
N THR A 102 -6.31 -5.26 0.24
CA THR A 102 -5.17 -4.82 -0.58
C THR A 102 -4.43 -6.02 -1.17
N VAL A 103 -4.18 -7.07 -0.40
CA VAL A 103 -3.55 -8.31 -0.89
C VAL A 103 -4.40 -8.97 -1.98
N ASP A 104 -5.70 -9.11 -1.77
CA ASP A 104 -6.63 -9.66 -2.77
C ASP A 104 -6.65 -8.82 -4.05
N ALA A 105 -6.67 -7.48 -3.93
CA ALA A 105 -6.60 -6.58 -5.07
C ALA A 105 -5.28 -6.74 -5.85
N ILE A 106 -4.14 -6.83 -5.15
CA ILE A 106 -2.83 -7.05 -5.78
C ILE A 106 -2.80 -8.38 -6.53
N GLN A 107 -3.31 -9.47 -5.92
CA GLN A 107 -3.39 -10.77 -6.58
C GLN A 107 -4.24 -10.73 -7.86
N LYS A 108 -5.37 -10.03 -7.82
CA LYS A 108 -6.23 -9.83 -9.01
C LYS A 108 -5.52 -9.01 -10.09
N LEU A 109 -4.75 -7.98 -9.72
CA LEU A 109 -3.97 -7.19 -10.67
C LEU A 109 -2.85 -8.01 -11.31
N GLN A 110 -2.14 -8.83 -10.55
CA GLN A 110 -1.12 -9.74 -11.09
C GLN A 110 -1.73 -10.77 -12.04
N LEU A 111 -2.88 -11.33 -11.68
CA LEU A 111 -3.62 -12.21 -12.59
C LEU A 111 -4.01 -11.47 -13.86
N LEU A 112 -4.59 -10.27 -13.74
CA LEU A 112 -4.99 -9.45 -14.88
C LEU A 112 -3.79 -9.17 -15.80
N GLU A 113 -2.65 -8.77 -15.24
CA GLU A 113 -1.41 -8.53 -15.98
C GLU A 113 -0.98 -9.75 -16.80
N SER A 114 -1.12 -10.96 -16.25
CA SER A 114 -0.79 -12.20 -16.95
C SER A 114 -1.74 -12.55 -18.10
N ILE A 115 -3.06 -12.32 -17.93
CA ILE A 115 -4.09 -12.70 -18.91
C ILE A 115 -4.38 -11.60 -19.93
N TRP A 116 -4.04 -10.34 -19.61
CA TRP A 116 -4.35 -9.17 -20.42
C TRP A 116 -3.87 -9.27 -21.88
N PRO A 117 -2.65 -9.78 -22.17
CA PRO A 117 -2.20 -9.92 -23.56
C PRO A 117 -3.09 -10.86 -24.39
N SER A 118 -3.58 -11.95 -23.79
CA SER A 118 -4.49 -12.90 -24.48
C SER A 118 -5.84 -12.27 -24.74
N ILE A 119 -6.42 -11.63 -23.72
CA ILE A 119 -7.71 -10.93 -23.85
C ILE A 119 -7.62 -9.85 -24.92
N LEU A 120 -6.54 -9.06 -24.93
CA LEU A 120 -6.32 -8.01 -25.92
C LEU A 120 -6.21 -8.59 -27.34
N TYR A 121 -5.46 -9.68 -27.50
CA TYR A 121 -5.35 -10.38 -28.79
C TYR A 121 -6.72 -10.86 -29.28
N GLU A 122 -7.51 -11.49 -28.42
CA GLU A 122 -8.86 -11.98 -28.77
C GLU A 122 -9.78 -10.83 -29.17
N ILE A 123 -9.75 -9.70 -28.45
CA ILE A 123 -10.54 -8.51 -28.80
C ILE A 123 -10.15 -8.00 -30.18
N ILE A 124 -8.86 -7.83 -30.44
CA ILE A 124 -8.36 -7.32 -31.74
C ILE A 124 -8.72 -8.30 -32.86
N HIS A 125 -8.45 -9.59 -32.67
CA HIS A 125 -8.73 -10.63 -33.65
C HIS A 125 -10.22 -10.70 -33.98
N THR A 126 -11.09 -10.74 -32.96
CA THR A 126 -12.55 -10.79 -33.14
C THR A 126 -13.04 -9.54 -33.87
N THR A 127 -12.57 -8.36 -33.47
CA THR A 127 -12.95 -7.10 -34.11
C THR A 127 -12.54 -7.07 -35.59
N LEU A 128 -11.31 -7.47 -35.91
CA LEU A 128 -10.83 -7.51 -37.29
C LEU A 128 -11.56 -8.57 -38.13
N PHE A 129 -11.87 -9.71 -37.54
CA PHE A 129 -12.66 -10.75 -38.18
C PHE A 129 -14.06 -10.24 -38.52
N ASP A 130 -14.75 -9.62 -37.56
CA ASP A 130 -16.08 -9.02 -37.76
C ASP A 130 -16.06 -7.95 -38.87
N PHE A 131 -15.02 -7.11 -38.91
CA PHE A 131 -14.84 -6.15 -40.01
C PHE A 131 -14.64 -6.82 -41.37
N SER A 132 -13.90 -7.93 -41.42
CA SER A 132 -13.67 -8.65 -42.68
C SER A 132 -14.95 -9.31 -43.22
N GLU A 133 -15.84 -9.75 -42.34
CA GLU A 133 -17.13 -10.35 -42.72
C GLU A 133 -18.21 -9.30 -43.03
N MET A 134 -17.96 -8.02 -42.75
CA MET A 134 -18.94 -6.94 -42.89
C MET A 134 -19.50 -6.82 -44.32
N ASP A 135 -18.65 -7.00 -45.34
CA ASP A 135 -19.04 -6.91 -46.74
C ASP A 135 -19.90 -8.12 -47.18
N ALA A 136 -19.61 -9.30 -46.64
CA ALA A 136 -20.42 -10.51 -46.83
C ALA A 136 -21.77 -10.39 -46.12
N TYR A 137 -21.78 -9.82 -44.91
CA TYR A 137 -23.00 -9.51 -44.17
C TYR A 137 -23.89 -8.51 -44.92
N MET A 138 -23.33 -7.41 -45.41
CA MET A 138 -24.07 -6.39 -46.17
C MET A 138 -24.70 -6.98 -47.44
N LYS A 139 -23.96 -7.83 -48.18
CA LYS A 139 -24.49 -8.55 -49.35
C LYS A 139 -25.63 -9.50 -48.99
N ARG A 140 -25.61 -10.15 -47.82
CA ARG A 140 -26.73 -10.97 -47.35
C ARG A 140 -27.95 -10.11 -47.04
N CYS A 141 -27.78 -9.00 -46.32
CA CYS A 141 -28.88 -8.06 -46.02
C CYS A 141 -29.55 -7.51 -47.29
N SER A 142 -28.75 -7.10 -48.30
CA SER A 142 -29.31 -6.62 -49.58
C SER A 142 -30.14 -7.69 -50.27
N LYS A 143 -29.67 -8.94 -50.31
CA LYS A 143 -30.42 -10.05 -50.92
C LYS A 143 -31.74 -10.33 -50.19
N THR A 144 -31.74 -10.32 -48.86
CA THR A 144 -32.97 -10.52 -48.08
C THR A 144 -34.01 -9.43 -48.36
N LEU A 145 -33.56 -8.17 -48.47
CA LEU A 145 -34.43 -7.03 -48.80
C LEU A 145 -34.98 -7.07 -50.24
N GLU A 146 -34.26 -7.70 -51.17
CA GLU A 146 -34.73 -7.91 -52.54
C GLU A 146 -35.77 -9.03 -52.64
N THR A 147 -35.66 -10.07 -51.79
CA THR A 147 -36.63 -11.18 -51.74
C THR A 147 -37.93 -10.86 -51.01
N ASP A 148 -37.94 -9.81 -50.18
CA ASP A 148 -39.13 -9.36 -49.44
C ASP A 148 -39.99 -8.33 -50.22
N LYS A 149 -39.70 -8.10 -51.51
CA LYS A 149 -40.50 -7.28 -52.45
C LYS A 149 -41.29 -8.14 -53.43
#